data_AF-A0A2M7YNK0-F1
#
_entry.id   AF-A0A2M7YNK0-F1
#
_cell.length_a   1.000
_cell.length_b   1.000
_cell.length_c   1.000
_cell.angle_alpha   90.00
_cell.angle_beta   90.00
_cell.angle_gamma   90.00
#
_symmetry.space_group_name_H-M   'P 1'
#
loop_
_entity.id
_entity.type
_entity.pdbx_description
1 polymer ?
#
loop_
_entity_poly.entity_id
_entity_poly.type
_entity_poly.pdbx_seq_one_letter_code
_entity_poly.pdbx_strand_id
1 'polypeptide(L)'
;MTYPKFIPPHGGYRKLKSFQTAEIIFDLTKEFCDRYLAGDKSSRSYRTYDQMFQAARSGKQNIAEGCQVSGTSKNSELKLISVARASLEELLQDYEDFLRQRSLRLWGKEEPKAQEIRALGYMSNRTYKTYISYMALPEIAANCLICLIHQANYLLDQQLKSLENNFKKEDFIPPFQKWAGIEKTNEHSKENDYYDKLLGKEGFIMTSHGLMKIEEAEKLGLEEIDIP
;
A
#
# COMPACT_ATOMS: atom_id res chain seq x y z
N MET A 1 23.48 4.84 -34.93
CA MET A 1 22.67 5.81 -34.14
C MET A 1 21.70 5.01 -33.29
N THR A 2 21.91 4.97 -31.98
CA THR A 2 20.99 4.32 -31.03
C THR A 2 19.96 5.34 -30.58
N TYR A 3 18.69 5.13 -30.93
CA TYR A 3 17.59 5.97 -30.45
C TYR A 3 17.59 6.01 -28.92
N PRO A 4 17.39 7.18 -28.29
CA PRO A 4 17.23 7.25 -26.84
C PRO A 4 16.04 6.38 -26.45
N LYS A 5 16.29 5.39 -25.58
CA LYS A 5 15.27 4.47 -25.09
C LYS A 5 14.29 5.29 -24.25
N PHE A 6 13.11 5.57 -24.81
CA PHE A 6 12.08 6.41 -24.20
C PHE A 6 11.59 5.85 -22.85
N ILE A 7 11.66 4.53 -22.69
CA ILE A 7 11.28 3.83 -21.46
C ILE A 7 12.54 3.58 -20.62
N PRO A 8 12.61 4.13 -19.39
CA PRO A 8 13.74 3.85 -18.49
C PRO A 8 13.75 2.36 -18.07
N PRO A 9 14.89 1.83 -17.60
CA PRO A 9 14.95 0.47 -17.05
C PRO A 9 13.92 0.27 -15.94
N HIS A 10 13.10 -0.78 -16.06
CA HIS A 10 12.04 -1.15 -15.12
C HIS A 10 12.01 -2.69 -14.94
N GLY A 11 11.23 -3.19 -13.98
CA GLY A 11 11.10 -4.63 -13.75
C GLY A 11 12.23 -5.30 -12.96
N GLY A 12 13.15 -4.52 -12.37
CA GLY A 12 14.24 -4.99 -11.50
C GLY A 12 13.81 -5.50 -10.12
N TYR A 13 12.53 -5.82 -9.92
CA TYR A 13 11.92 -6.11 -8.62
C TYR A 13 12.61 -7.23 -7.84
N ARG A 14 13.18 -8.24 -8.51
CA ARG A 14 13.92 -9.34 -7.87
C ARG A 14 15.13 -8.87 -7.05
N LYS A 15 15.66 -7.68 -7.33
CA LYS A 15 16.76 -7.06 -6.57
C LYS A 15 16.28 -6.26 -5.37
N LEU A 16 14.98 -5.94 -5.27
CA LEU A 16 14.44 -5.17 -4.16
C LEU A 16 14.40 -6.02 -2.89
N LYS A 17 14.87 -5.43 -1.79
CA LYS A 17 14.78 -6.06 -0.47
C LYS A 17 13.34 -6.22 0.00
N SER A 18 12.44 -5.29 -0.35
CA SER A 18 11.00 -5.40 -0.09
C SER A 18 10.42 -6.65 -0.77
N PHE A 19 10.72 -6.86 -2.05
CA PHE A 19 10.27 -8.04 -2.79
C PHE A 19 10.86 -9.35 -2.23
N GLN A 20 12.17 -9.39 -1.99
CA GLN A 20 12.84 -10.58 -1.43
C GLN A 20 12.25 -10.98 -0.08
N THR A 21 11.99 -10.01 0.80
CA THR A 21 11.34 -10.29 2.10
C THR A 21 9.88 -10.73 1.90
N ALA A 22 9.11 -10.07 1.03
CA ALA A 22 7.72 -10.46 0.72
C ALA A 22 7.61 -11.87 0.13
N GLU A 23 8.60 -12.30 -0.66
CA GLU A 23 8.68 -13.67 -1.17
C GLU A 23 8.91 -14.70 -0.06
N ILE A 24 9.83 -14.41 0.86
CA ILE A 24 10.05 -15.25 2.04
C ILE A 24 8.78 -15.31 2.91
N ILE A 25 8.11 -14.18 3.13
CA ILE A 25 6.84 -14.12 3.87
C ILE A 25 5.78 -15.00 3.19
N PHE A 26 5.64 -14.91 1.87
CA PHE A 26 4.68 -15.75 1.14
C PHE A 26 4.93 -17.25 1.33
N ASP A 27 6.18 -17.69 1.16
CA ASP A 27 6.52 -19.11 1.30
C ASP A 27 6.32 -19.61 2.74
N LEU A 28 6.72 -18.81 3.74
CA LEU A 28 6.53 -19.14 5.15
C LEU A 28 5.06 -19.08 5.58
N THR A 29 4.26 -18.17 5.04
CA THR A 29 2.81 -18.11 5.31
C THR A 29 2.13 -19.38 4.82
N LYS A 30 2.51 -19.90 3.64
CA LYS A 30 1.99 -21.19 3.18
C LYS A 30 2.31 -22.31 4.18
N GLU A 31 3.57 -22.40 4.61
CA GLU A 31 4.00 -23.39 5.60
C GLU A 31 3.27 -23.25 6.95
N PHE A 32 3.08 -22.02 7.41
CA PHE A 32 2.32 -21.71 8.63
C PHE A 32 0.88 -22.18 8.52
N CYS A 33 0.21 -21.81 7.42
CA CYS A 33 -1.19 -22.15 7.19
C CYS A 33 -1.38 -23.68 7.08
N ASP A 34 -0.48 -24.38 6.37
CA ASP A 34 -0.50 -25.85 6.26
C ASP A 34 -0.35 -26.53 7.65
N ARG A 35 0.50 -25.99 8.53
CA ARG A 35 0.74 -26.57 9.85
C ARG A 35 -0.36 -26.27 10.86
N TYR A 36 -0.85 -25.04 10.89
CA TYR A 36 -1.63 -24.54 12.03
C TYR A 36 -3.10 -24.26 11.72
N LEU A 37 -3.48 -24.23 10.44
CA LEU A 37 -4.85 -23.95 10.00
C LEU A 37 -5.45 -25.09 9.17
N ALA A 38 -4.67 -25.83 8.38
CA ALA A 38 -5.21 -26.86 7.49
C ALA A 38 -5.80 -28.09 8.22
N GLY A 39 -5.35 -28.37 9.45
CA GLY A 39 -5.81 -29.52 10.25
C GLY A 39 -7.24 -29.39 10.79
N ASP A 40 -7.75 -28.15 10.91
CA ASP A 40 -9.14 -27.90 11.28
C ASP A 40 -9.99 -27.70 10.02
N LYS A 41 -10.89 -28.64 9.74
CA LYS A 41 -11.80 -28.61 8.58
C LYS A 41 -13.02 -27.70 8.80
N SER A 42 -13.05 -26.94 9.89
CA SER A 42 -14.10 -25.93 10.07
C SER A 42 -14.05 -24.90 8.94
N SER A 43 -15.22 -24.44 8.50
CA SER A 43 -15.34 -23.39 7.46
C SER A 43 -14.63 -22.09 7.87
N ARG A 44 -14.48 -21.85 9.17
CA ARG A 44 -13.73 -20.72 9.73
C ARG A 44 -12.23 -20.87 9.49
N SER A 45 -11.64 -22.02 9.82
CA SER A 45 -10.20 -22.25 9.64
C SER A 45 -9.80 -22.21 8.15
N TYR A 46 -10.62 -22.80 7.28
CA TYR A 46 -10.41 -22.74 5.83
C TYR A 46 -10.47 -21.29 5.31
N ARG A 47 -11.41 -20.47 5.77
CA ARG A 47 -11.49 -19.06 5.39
C ARG A 47 -10.27 -18.27 5.84
N THR A 48 -9.81 -18.46 7.08
CA THR A 48 -8.60 -17.80 7.60
C THR A 48 -7.37 -18.22 6.81
N TYR A 49 -7.23 -19.52 6.48
CA TYR A 49 -6.17 -20.01 5.59
C TYR A 49 -6.15 -19.22 4.27
N ASP A 50 -7.30 -19.14 3.59
CA ASP A 50 -7.40 -18.48 2.29
C ASP A 50 -7.10 -16.99 2.38
N GLN A 51 -7.60 -16.31 3.42
CA GLN A 51 -7.35 -14.88 3.64
C GLN A 51 -5.85 -14.59 3.82
N MET A 52 -5.20 -15.31 4.74
CA MET A 52 -3.76 -15.12 4.99
C MET A 52 -2.91 -15.44 3.76
N PHE A 53 -3.24 -16.54 3.05
CA PHE A 53 -2.52 -16.94 1.84
C PHE A 53 -2.67 -15.88 0.72
N GLN A 54 -3.89 -15.36 0.52
CA GLN A 54 -4.14 -14.32 -0.48
C GLN A 54 -3.51 -12.98 -0.12
N ALA A 55 -3.54 -12.57 1.15
CA ALA A 55 -2.88 -11.35 1.61
C ALA A 55 -1.36 -11.42 1.35
N ALA A 56 -0.72 -12.53 1.72
CA ALA A 56 0.71 -12.75 1.45
C ALA A 56 1.03 -12.76 -0.06
N ARG A 57 0.18 -13.42 -0.85
CA ARG A 57 0.32 -13.46 -2.31
C ARG A 57 0.19 -12.07 -2.92
N SER A 58 -0.85 -11.32 -2.51
CA SER A 58 -1.13 -9.96 -2.96
C SER A 58 0.03 -9.02 -2.65
N GLY A 59 0.57 -9.07 -1.43
CA GLY A 59 1.73 -8.28 -1.03
C GLY A 59 2.92 -8.45 -1.98
N LYS A 60 3.29 -9.71 -2.28
CA LYS A 60 4.40 -10.01 -3.21
C LYS A 60 4.10 -9.59 -4.65
N GLN A 61 2.92 -9.92 -5.17
CA GLN A 61 2.58 -9.68 -6.58
C GLN A 61 2.50 -8.20 -6.90
N ASN A 62 1.89 -7.39 -6.04
CA ASN A 62 1.77 -5.96 -6.25
C ASN A 62 3.14 -5.25 -6.28
N ILE A 63 4.13 -5.72 -5.51
CA ILE A 63 5.51 -5.21 -5.62
C ILE A 63 6.09 -5.51 -7.01
N ALA A 64 5.93 -6.75 -7.49
CA ALA A 64 6.43 -7.14 -8.80
C ALA A 64 5.75 -6.34 -9.93
N GLU A 65 4.41 -6.28 -9.92
CA GLU A 65 3.61 -5.55 -10.90
C GLU A 65 3.92 -4.05 -10.89
N GLY A 66 3.99 -3.42 -9.70
CA GLY A 66 4.33 -2.01 -9.54
C GLY A 66 5.68 -1.67 -10.16
N CYS A 67 6.67 -2.51 -9.92
CA CYS A 67 8.00 -2.35 -10.51
C CYS A 67 8.05 -2.59 -12.02
N GLN A 68 7.20 -3.47 -12.56
CA GLN A 68 7.10 -3.69 -14.00
C GLN A 68 6.50 -2.46 -14.69
N VAL A 69 5.47 -1.84 -14.11
CA VAL A 69 4.82 -0.66 -14.71
C VAL A 69 5.54 0.66 -14.38
N SER A 70 6.55 0.64 -13.51
CA SER A 70 7.33 1.82 -13.09
C SER A 70 7.92 2.66 -14.23
N GLY A 71 8.24 2.02 -15.36
CA GLY A 71 8.80 2.68 -16.54
C GLY A 71 7.73 3.36 -17.42
N THR A 72 6.46 3.02 -17.24
CA THR A 72 5.34 3.50 -18.07
C THR A 72 4.31 4.32 -17.29
N SER A 73 4.13 4.09 -15.99
CA SER A 73 3.17 4.81 -15.15
C SER A 73 3.60 4.88 -13.69
N LYS A 74 4.06 6.06 -13.25
CA LYS A 74 4.37 6.33 -11.84
C LYS A 74 3.15 6.23 -10.93
N ASN A 75 1.99 6.71 -11.37
CA ASN A 75 0.73 6.57 -10.62
C ASN A 75 0.37 5.11 -10.35
N SER A 76 0.54 4.26 -11.36
CA SER A 76 0.26 2.83 -11.22
C SER A 76 1.28 2.15 -10.30
N GLU A 77 2.56 2.51 -10.42
CA GLU A 77 3.61 2.05 -9.50
C GLU A 77 3.26 2.41 -8.05
N LEU A 78 2.99 3.68 -7.75
CA LEU A 78 2.63 4.12 -6.39
C LEU A 78 1.41 3.38 -5.85
N LYS A 79 0.33 3.28 -6.65
CA LYS A 79 -0.88 2.57 -6.26
C LYS A 79 -0.59 1.11 -5.91
N LEU A 80 0.16 0.40 -6.75
CA LEU A 80 0.47 -1.02 -6.53
C LEU A 80 1.36 -1.20 -5.30
N ILE A 81 2.37 -0.36 -5.09
CA ILE A 81 3.18 -0.42 -3.86
C ILE A 81 2.32 -0.14 -2.60
N SER A 82 1.36 0.80 -2.66
CA SER A 82 0.43 1.05 -1.55
C SER A 82 -0.47 -0.15 -1.27
N VAL A 83 -0.97 -0.83 -2.31
CA VAL A 83 -1.75 -2.07 -2.15
C VAL A 83 -0.89 -3.18 -1.53
N ALA A 84 0.37 -3.33 -1.95
CA ALA A 84 1.28 -4.29 -1.35
C ALA A 84 1.48 -4.05 0.15
N ARG A 85 1.65 -2.78 0.55
CA ARG A 85 1.80 -2.37 1.94
C ARG A 85 0.53 -2.63 2.77
N ALA A 86 -0.65 -2.40 2.19
CA ALA A 86 -1.92 -2.70 2.85
C ALA A 86 -2.12 -4.22 3.02
N SER A 87 -1.84 -5.03 1.99
CA SER A 87 -1.98 -6.49 2.09
C SER A 87 -1.05 -7.12 3.13
N LEU A 88 0.16 -6.58 3.33
CA LEU A 88 1.03 -7.04 4.41
C LEU A 88 0.59 -6.55 5.79
N GLU A 89 -0.13 -5.42 5.89
CA GLU A 89 -0.78 -5.00 7.15
C GLU A 89 -1.94 -5.92 7.53
N GLU A 90 -2.77 -6.31 6.57
CA GLU A 90 -3.84 -7.28 6.80
C GLU A 90 -3.25 -8.61 7.30
N LEU A 91 -2.20 -9.09 6.64
CA LEU A 91 -1.51 -10.31 7.07
C LEU A 91 -0.87 -10.18 8.46
N LEU A 92 -0.35 -8.99 8.82
CA LEU A 92 0.18 -8.73 10.15
C LEU A 92 -0.91 -8.93 11.21
N GLN A 93 -2.08 -8.32 10.99
CA GLN A 93 -3.22 -8.43 11.89
C GLN A 93 -3.71 -9.88 12.02
N ASP A 94 -3.71 -10.66 10.94
CA ASP A 94 -4.06 -12.09 10.99
C ASP A 94 -3.12 -12.88 11.94
N TYR A 95 -1.82 -12.59 11.94
CA TYR A 95 -0.87 -13.24 12.86
C TYR A 95 -1.04 -12.78 14.31
N GLU A 96 -1.27 -11.48 14.54
CA GLU A 96 -1.55 -10.93 15.87
C GLU A 96 -2.84 -11.53 16.45
N ASP A 97 -3.88 -11.67 15.62
CA ASP A 97 -5.13 -12.31 15.98
C ASP A 97 -4.97 -13.81 16.26
N PHE A 98 -4.17 -14.51 15.46
CA PHE A 98 -3.84 -15.91 15.72
C PHE A 98 -3.21 -16.10 17.09
N LEU A 99 -2.25 -15.24 17.47
CA LEU A 99 -1.60 -15.28 18.78
C LEU A 99 -2.61 -14.98 19.89
N ARG A 100 -3.35 -13.88 19.76
CA ARG A 100 -4.33 -13.40 20.75
C ARG A 100 -5.43 -14.43 21.02
N GLN A 101 -6.04 -14.98 19.96
CA GLN A 101 -7.15 -15.94 20.08
C GLN A 101 -6.73 -17.29 20.67
N ARG A 102 -5.44 -17.63 20.58
CA ARG A 102 -4.87 -18.88 21.13
C ARG A 102 -4.13 -18.67 22.44
N SER A 103 -4.19 -17.49 23.03
CA SER A 103 -3.47 -17.13 24.27
C SER A 103 -1.95 -17.39 24.18
N LEU A 104 -1.38 -17.17 22.99
CA LEU A 104 0.06 -17.24 22.73
C LEU A 104 0.67 -15.85 22.88
N ARG A 105 1.94 -15.79 23.26
CA ARG A 105 2.61 -14.52 23.53
C ARG A 105 3.02 -13.82 22.24
N LEU A 106 2.62 -12.56 22.10
CA LEU A 106 3.22 -11.61 21.15
C LEU A 106 4.52 -11.06 21.73
N TRP A 107 5.60 -11.10 20.96
CA TRP A 107 6.91 -10.61 21.40
C TRP A 107 7.00 -9.09 21.30
N GLY A 108 7.55 -8.48 22.35
CA GLY A 108 7.99 -7.09 22.29
C GLY A 108 9.20 -6.91 21.35
N LYS A 109 9.36 -5.69 20.81
CA LYS A 109 10.47 -5.36 19.91
C LYS A 109 11.86 -5.63 20.52
N GLU A 110 12.03 -5.50 21.84
CA GLU A 110 13.31 -5.65 22.54
C GLU A 110 13.57 -7.09 23.00
N GLU A 111 12.67 -8.03 22.71
CA GLU A 111 12.88 -9.42 23.12
C GLU A 111 14.02 -10.08 22.33
N PRO A 112 14.88 -10.89 22.98
CA PRO A 112 16.05 -11.50 22.32
C PRO A 112 15.72 -12.25 21.03
N LYS A 113 14.63 -13.03 21.01
CA LYS A 113 14.20 -13.78 19.81
C LYS A 113 13.73 -12.86 18.69
N ALA A 114 13.02 -11.77 19.00
CA ALA A 114 12.60 -10.79 18.01
C ALA A 114 13.82 -10.07 17.41
N GLN A 115 14.81 -9.70 18.25
CA GLN A 115 16.07 -9.10 17.82
C GLN A 115 16.90 -10.04 16.94
N GLU A 116 16.96 -11.32 17.29
CA GLU A 116 17.62 -12.37 16.49
C GLU A 116 17.05 -12.44 15.07
N ILE A 117 15.72 -12.59 14.93
CA ILE A 117 15.06 -12.65 13.62
C ILE A 117 15.25 -11.37 12.81
N ARG A 118 15.17 -10.21 13.48
CA ARG A 118 15.43 -8.91 12.86
C ARG A 118 16.88 -8.82 12.35
N ALA A 119 17.84 -9.32 13.11
CA ALA A 119 19.25 -9.36 12.72
C ALA A 119 19.47 -10.19 11.45
N LEU A 120 18.79 -11.35 11.32
CA LEU A 120 18.83 -12.18 10.10
C LEU A 120 18.35 -11.42 8.86
N GLY A 121 17.44 -10.45 9.01
CA GLY A 121 16.97 -9.59 7.92
C GLY A 121 18.08 -8.73 7.27
N TYR A 122 19.21 -8.51 7.93
CA TYR A 122 20.36 -7.81 7.37
C TYR A 122 21.30 -8.72 6.54
N MET A 123 21.09 -10.05 6.58
CA MET A 123 21.87 -10.98 5.76
C MET A 123 21.56 -10.78 4.27
N SER A 124 22.61 -10.77 3.46
CA SER A 124 22.52 -10.47 2.02
C SER A 124 21.91 -11.61 1.19
N ASN A 125 22.06 -12.85 1.63
CA ASN A 125 21.67 -14.10 0.95
C ASN A 125 20.56 -14.88 1.69
N ARG A 126 19.72 -14.19 2.46
CA ARG A 126 18.60 -14.83 3.16
C ARG A 126 17.61 -15.46 2.18
N THR A 127 17.05 -16.59 2.58
CA THR A 127 16.03 -17.32 1.83
C THR A 127 14.99 -17.88 2.80
N TYR A 128 13.95 -18.54 2.29
CA TYR A 128 13.04 -19.35 3.09
C TYR A 128 13.75 -20.26 4.10
N LYS A 129 14.87 -20.89 3.70
CA LYS A 129 15.65 -21.79 4.57
C LYS A 129 16.28 -21.10 5.78
N THR A 130 16.47 -19.79 5.72
CA THR A 130 16.98 -19.00 6.86
C THR A 130 15.99 -19.01 8.03
N TYR A 131 14.69 -19.15 7.75
CA TYR A 131 13.62 -18.96 8.73
C TYR A 131 12.78 -20.21 9.00
N ILE A 132 12.89 -21.26 8.19
CA ILE A 132 12.03 -22.45 8.29
C ILE A 132 12.09 -23.14 9.67
N SER A 133 13.23 -23.09 10.36
CA SER A 133 13.34 -23.64 11.73
C SER A 133 12.42 -22.95 12.74
N TYR A 134 12.09 -21.67 12.54
CA TYR A 134 11.17 -20.93 13.41
C TYR A 134 9.70 -21.35 13.18
N MET A 135 9.39 -22.06 12.10
CA MET A 135 8.02 -22.52 11.81
C MET A 135 7.58 -23.73 12.65
N ALA A 136 8.45 -24.27 13.50
CA ALA A 136 8.20 -25.51 14.24
C ALA A 136 7.15 -25.38 15.37
N LEU A 137 7.07 -24.22 16.02
CA LEU A 137 6.11 -23.95 17.09
C LEU A 137 5.21 -22.77 16.72
N PRO A 138 3.89 -22.81 16.99
CA PRO A 138 2.94 -21.82 16.50
C PRO A 138 3.26 -20.40 16.97
N GLU A 139 3.64 -20.23 18.25
CA GLU A 139 4.01 -18.92 18.80
C GLU A 139 5.27 -18.36 18.12
N ILE A 140 6.31 -19.19 17.98
CA ILE A 140 7.58 -18.79 17.35
C ILE A 140 7.35 -18.45 15.88
N ALA A 141 6.54 -19.25 15.18
CA ALA A 141 6.24 -19.08 13.77
C ALA A 141 5.51 -17.77 13.49
N ALA A 142 4.43 -17.49 14.22
CA ALA A 142 3.67 -16.26 14.06
C ALA A 142 4.53 -15.02 14.37
N ASN A 143 5.28 -15.04 15.48
CA ASN A 143 6.15 -13.91 15.82
C ASN A 143 7.31 -13.70 14.81
N CYS A 144 7.85 -14.79 14.23
CA CYS A 144 8.83 -14.69 13.16
C CYS A 144 8.25 -13.98 11.93
N LEU A 145 7.04 -14.36 11.52
CA LEU A 145 6.34 -13.74 10.40
C LEU A 145 6.00 -12.27 10.67
N ILE A 146 5.55 -11.94 11.88
CA ILE A 146 5.33 -10.54 12.33
C ILE A 146 6.62 -9.72 12.19
N CYS A 147 7.77 -10.23 12.63
CA CYS A 147 9.05 -9.54 12.49
C CYS A 147 9.42 -9.27 11.03
N LEU A 148 9.24 -10.28 10.16
CA LEU A 148 9.50 -10.15 8.73
C LEU A 148 8.57 -9.15 8.06
N ILE A 149 7.29 -9.16 8.42
CA ILE A 149 6.28 -8.24 7.88
C ILE A 149 6.61 -6.80 8.28
N HIS A 150 6.98 -6.54 9.54
CA HIS A 150 7.44 -5.20 9.93
C HIS A 150 8.65 -4.73 9.12
N GLN A 151 9.60 -5.63 8.83
CA GLN A 151 10.76 -5.29 7.99
C GLN A 151 10.35 -5.00 6.54
N ALA A 152 9.45 -5.80 5.97
CA ALA A 152 8.92 -5.57 4.63
C ALA A 152 8.14 -4.25 4.55
N ASN A 153 7.25 -3.98 5.52
CA ASN A 153 6.47 -2.76 5.62
C ASN A 153 7.37 -1.52 5.74
N TYR A 154 8.40 -1.58 6.58
CA TYR A 154 9.38 -0.49 6.66
C TYR A 154 10.04 -0.20 5.29
N LEU A 155 10.45 -1.24 4.57
CA LEU A 155 11.06 -1.07 3.24
C LEU A 155 10.07 -0.51 2.21
N LEU A 156 8.80 -0.93 2.27
CA LEU A 156 7.74 -0.41 1.41
C LEU A 156 7.43 1.06 1.75
N ASP A 157 7.41 1.43 3.03
CA ASP A 157 7.21 2.83 3.45
C ASP A 157 8.34 3.72 2.93
N GLN A 158 9.60 3.25 2.98
CA GLN A 158 10.73 3.98 2.36
C GLN A 158 10.60 4.07 0.84
N GLN A 159 10.12 2.99 0.19
CA GLN A 159 9.88 2.98 -1.25
C GLN A 159 8.77 3.97 -1.64
N LEU A 160 7.65 4.01 -0.92
CA LEU A 160 6.55 4.95 -1.14
C LEU A 160 7.01 6.39 -0.97
N LYS A 161 7.72 6.71 0.13
CA LYS A 161 8.30 8.04 0.34
C LYS A 161 9.23 8.45 -0.80
N SER A 162 10.05 7.52 -1.29
CA SER A 162 10.91 7.79 -2.43
C SER A 162 10.13 8.00 -3.73
N LEU A 163 9.02 7.29 -3.94
CA LEU A 163 8.17 7.48 -5.11
C LEU A 163 7.47 8.82 -5.04
N GLU A 164 6.85 9.17 -3.90
CA GLU A 164 6.19 10.45 -3.63
C GLU A 164 7.11 11.64 -3.83
N ASN A 165 8.35 11.59 -3.34
CA ASN A 165 9.32 12.68 -3.54
C ASN A 165 9.73 12.85 -5.01
N ASN A 166 9.62 11.79 -5.81
CA ASN A 166 9.90 11.82 -7.24
C ASN A 166 8.65 12.19 -8.08
N PHE A 167 7.47 12.30 -7.46
CA PHE A 167 6.29 12.84 -8.13
C PHE A 167 6.39 14.35 -8.24
N LYS A 168 6.39 14.85 -9.48
CA LYS A 168 6.06 16.26 -9.72
C LYS A 168 4.54 16.38 -9.68
N LYS A 169 4.00 17.47 -9.11
CA LYS A 169 2.53 17.74 -9.06
C LYS A 169 1.84 17.57 -10.42
N GLU A 170 2.56 17.78 -11.51
CA GLU A 170 2.14 17.67 -12.90
C GLU A 170 1.92 16.23 -13.40
N ASP A 171 2.39 15.21 -12.67
CA ASP A 171 2.28 13.79 -13.04
C ASP A 171 1.01 13.12 -12.47
N PHE A 172 0.27 13.80 -11.60
CA PHE A 172 -1.04 13.35 -11.12
C PHE A 172 -2.13 13.75 -12.11
N ILE A 173 -2.75 12.76 -12.76
CA ILE A 173 -3.94 12.97 -13.60
C ILE A 173 -5.13 12.38 -12.81
N PRO A 174 -5.96 13.20 -12.17
CA PRO A 174 -7.21 12.75 -11.58
C PRO A 174 -8.05 11.97 -12.61
N PRO A 175 -8.79 10.93 -12.20
CA PRO A 175 -9.57 10.10 -13.12
C PRO A 175 -10.49 10.88 -14.07
N PHE A 176 -11.02 12.03 -13.63
CA PHE A 176 -11.90 12.87 -14.45
C PHE A 176 -11.18 13.55 -15.63
N GLN A 177 -9.89 13.90 -15.49
CA GLN A 177 -9.10 14.46 -16.59
C GLN A 177 -8.82 13.44 -17.70
N LYS A 178 -8.81 12.14 -17.37
CA LYS A 178 -8.68 11.05 -18.35
C LYS A 178 -9.95 10.86 -19.19
N TRP A 179 -11.12 11.25 -18.68
CA TRP A 179 -12.40 11.21 -19.39
C TRP A 179 -12.68 12.50 -20.18
N ALA A 180 -12.09 13.62 -19.77
CA ALA A 180 -12.30 14.92 -20.38
C ALA A 180 -11.53 15.15 -21.71
N GLY A 181 -10.59 14.28 -22.09
CA GLY A 181 -9.95 14.32 -23.42
C GLY A 181 -9.19 15.61 -23.74
N ILE A 182 -8.51 16.23 -22.76
CA ILE A 182 -7.87 17.54 -22.95
C ILE A 182 -6.37 17.37 -23.26
N GLU A 183 -6.01 17.68 -24.51
CA GLU A 183 -4.64 17.97 -24.92
C GLU A 183 -4.09 19.19 -24.17
N LYS A 184 -2.81 19.10 -23.81
CA LYS A 184 -2.07 20.08 -22.99
C LYS A 184 -2.16 21.51 -23.55
N THR A 185 -2.67 22.45 -22.75
CA THR A 185 -2.21 23.85 -22.76
C THR A 185 -2.22 24.44 -21.36
N ASN A 186 -1.13 25.12 -21.01
CA ASN A 186 -0.88 25.84 -19.76
C ASN A 186 -2.04 26.77 -19.35
N GLU A 187 -2.81 26.42 -18.32
CA GLU A 187 -3.78 27.33 -17.69
C GLU A 187 -3.84 27.24 -16.15
N HIS A 188 -2.71 26.98 -15.49
CA HIS A 188 -2.65 27.04 -14.01
C HIS A 188 -2.63 28.47 -13.42
N SER A 189 -2.79 29.51 -14.26
CA SER A 189 -2.91 30.90 -13.81
C SER A 189 -4.31 31.50 -14.01
N LYS A 190 -5.29 30.76 -14.54
CA LYS A 190 -6.65 31.26 -14.80
C LYS A 190 -7.74 30.64 -13.94
N GLU A 191 -7.49 29.48 -13.32
CA GLU A 191 -8.50 28.77 -12.54
C GLU A 191 -8.89 29.54 -11.25
N ASN A 192 -7.93 30.16 -10.56
CA ASN A 192 -8.23 31.03 -9.42
C ASN A 192 -8.98 32.31 -9.83
N ASP A 193 -8.68 32.88 -11.00
CA ASP A 193 -9.36 34.08 -11.52
C ASP A 193 -10.82 33.81 -11.95
N TYR A 194 -11.17 32.54 -12.24
CA TYR A 194 -12.54 32.12 -12.57
C TYR A 194 -13.44 32.06 -11.32
N TYR A 195 -12.96 31.43 -10.24
CA TYR A 195 -13.71 31.35 -8.98
C TYR A 195 -13.82 32.70 -8.27
N ASP A 196 -12.75 33.50 -8.28
CA ASP A 196 -12.76 34.87 -7.73
C ASP A 196 -13.72 35.80 -8.50
N LYS A 197 -13.84 35.63 -9.83
CA LYS A 197 -14.83 36.37 -10.63
C LYS A 197 -16.26 35.91 -10.41
N LEU A 198 -16.50 34.60 -10.24
CA LEU A 198 -17.85 34.07 -10.00
C LEU A 198 -18.40 34.51 -8.65
N LEU A 199 -17.58 34.42 -7.59
CA LEU A 199 -17.96 34.76 -6.21
C LEU A 199 -18.09 36.28 -6.02
N GLY A 200 -17.31 37.09 -6.75
CA GLY A 200 -17.30 38.54 -6.56
C GLY A 200 -18.33 39.34 -7.36
N LYS A 201 -18.87 38.83 -8.47
CA LYS A 201 -19.68 39.66 -9.40
C LYS A 201 -20.97 39.06 -9.96
N GLU A 202 -21.21 37.76 -9.88
CA GLU A 202 -22.38 37.14 -10.55
C GLU A 202 -23.51 36.66 -9.62
N GLY A 203 -23.45 36.98 -8.32
CA GLY A 203 -24.55 36.68 -7.38
C GLY A 203 -24.68 35.20 -7.01
N PHE A 204 -23.54 34.50 -6.93
CA PHE A 204 -23.43 33.12 -6.48
C PHE A 204 -22.69 33.06 -5.14
N ILE A 205 -23.16 32.20 -4.24
CA ILE A 205 -22.53 31.92 -2.94
C ILE A 205 -22.24 30.43 -2.80
N MET A 206 -21.21 30.12 -2.02
CA MET A 206 -20.94 28.74 -1.62
C MET A 206 -21.78 28.41 -0.38
N THR A 207 -22.54 27.33 -0.41
CA THR A 207 -23.35 26.86 0.72
C THR A 207 -22.95 25.43 1.11
N SER A 208 -23.58 24.88 2.16
CA SER A 208 -23.46 23.46 2.50
C SER A 208 -23.86 22.49 1.38
N HIS A 209 -24.54 22.99 0.34
CA HIS A 209 -24.98 22.21 -0.82
C HIS A 209 -24.17 22.52 -2.09
N GLY A 210 -23.11 23.33 -1.98
CA GLY A 210 -22.25 23.75 -3.09
C GLY A 210 -22.54 25.16 -3.58
N LEU A 211 -21.92 25.52 -4.72
CA LEU A 211 -22.04 26.85 -5.33
C LEU A 211 -23.40 27.02 -6.00
N MET A 212 -24.16 28.04 -5.61
CA MET A 212 -25.48 28.32 -6.18
C MET A 212 -25.84 29.80 -6.12
N LYS A 213 -26.89 30.23 -6.82
CA LYS A 213 -27.32 31.64 -6.81
C LYS A 213 -27.86 32.03 -5.44
N ILE A 214 -27.62 33.28 -5.03
CA ILE A 214 -28.11 33.83 -3.75
C ILE A 214 -29.61 33.63 -3.59
N GLU A 215 -30.41 33.95 -4.62
CA GLU A 215 -31.88 33.79 -4.58
C GLU A 215 -32.34 32.34 -4.39
N GLU A 216 -31.54 31.37 -4.85
CA GLU A 216 -31.85 29.95 -4.73
C GLU A 216 -31.47 29.43 -3.34
N ALA A 217 -30.33 29.90 -2.80
CA ALA A 217 -29.93 29.66 -1.43
C ALA A 217 -30.93 30.25 -0.42
N GLU A 218 -31.44 31.47 -0.66
CA GLU A 218 -32.47 32.10 0.17
C GLU A 218 -33.77 31.29 0.20
N LYS A 219 -34.21 30.77 -0.95
CA LYS A 219 -35.40 29.89 -1.02
C LYS A 219 -35.21 28.59 -0.25
N LEU A 220 -33.98 28.10 -0.17
CA LEU A 220 -33.61 26.86 0.53
C LEU A 220 -33.20 27.10 2.00
N GLY A 221 -33.12 28.37 2.44
CA GLY A 221 -32.68 28.73 3.79
C GLY A 221 -31.22 28.37 4.06
N LEU A 222 -30.37 28.38 3.04
CA LEU A 222 -28.96 28.01 3.13
C LEU A 222 -28.07 29.25 3.28
N GLU A 223 -27.20 29.23 4.28
CA GLU A 223 -26.23 30.30 4.54
C GLU A 223 -24.94 30.12 3.74
N GLU A 224 -24.28 31.25 3.43
CA GLU A 224 -22.96 31.28 2.83
C GLU A 224 -21.91 30.73 3.80
N ILE A 225 -21.01 29.89 3.31
CA ILE A 225 -19.90 29.34 4.09
C ILE A 225 -18.57 29.89 3.56
N ASP A 226 -17.73 30.35 4.48
CA ASP A 226 -16.35 30.73 4.16
C ASP A 226 -15.56 29.48 3.73
N ILE A 227 -14.89 29.59 2.58
CA ILE A 227 -13.96 28.58 2.10
C ILE A 227 -12.57 28.94 2.67
N PRO A 228 -11.87 28.04 3.39
CA PRO A 228 -10.52 28.30 3.86
C PRO A 228 -9.47 28.38 2.74
#